data_AF-A0A401SLP0-F1
#
_entry.id   AF-A0A401SLP0-F1
#
_cell.length_a   1.000
_cell.length_b   1.000
_cell.length_c   1.000
_cell.angle_alpha   90.00
_cell.angle_beta   90.00
_cell.angle_gamma   90.00
#
_symmetry.space_group_name_H-M   'P 1'
#
loop_
_entity.id
_entity.type
_entity.pdbx_description
1 polymer ?
#
loop_
_entity_poly.entity_id
_entity_poly.type
_entity_poly.pdbx_seq_one_letter_code
_entity_poly.pdbx_strand_id
1 'polypeptide(L)'
;MSPNKIKCSTDIKQHEKPPNSRTNPHRRGQSVHLWEFVRDLLLNPTENSEILRWEDRQAGIFRVIKSNAFAQLWGSKKNNKEMNYEKLSRALRHYYKSGILERVDGRLMYKFGEKAYGWKETWSL
;
A
#
# COMPACT_ATOMS: atom_id res chain seq x y z
N MET A 1 62.05 32.32 9.00
CA MET A 1 61.65 31.88 10.36
C MET A 1 60.93 33.05 11.02
N SER A 2 59.61 32.95 11.18
CA SER A 2 58.78 33.94 11.90
C SER A 2 57.90 33.22 12.92
N PRO A 3 57.63 33.83 14.08
CA PRO A 3 57.21 33.13 15.29
C PRO A 3 55.69 32.86 15.34
N ASN A 4 55.33 31.68 15.87
CA ASN A 4 53.97 31.33 16.26
C ASN A 4 53.57 32.11 17.53
N LYS A 5 52.44 32.83 17.47
CA LYS A 5 51.73 33.36 18.64
C LYS A 5 50.64 32.38 19.09
N ILE A 6 50.55 32.19 20.39
CA ILE A 6 49.62 31.28 21.07
C ILE A 6 48.38 32.05 21.59
N LYS A 7 47.22 31.36 21.47
CA LYS A 7 45.92 31.45 22.19
C LYS A 7 45.03 32.67 22.02
N CYS A 8 43.77 32.40 21.67
CA CYS A 8 42.62 32.70 22.52
C CYS A 8 41.56 31.58 22.37
N SER A 9 41.16 31.05 23.52
CA SER A 9 40.07 30.10 23.73
C SER A 9 38.76 30.88 23.89
N THR A 10 37.69 30.42 23.26
CA THR A 10 36.31 30.74 23.66
C THR A 10 35.45 29.49 23.55
N ASP A 11 34.64 29.32 24.58
CA ASP A 11 33.95 28.12 25.04
C ASP A 11 32.94 27.44 24.11
N ILE A 12 32.91 26.11 24.24
CA ILE A 12 31.75 25.21 24.38
C ILE A 12 30.53 25.48 23.49
N LYS A 13 30.30 24.59 22.53
CA LYS A 13 29.06 23.77 22.47
C LYS A 13 29.40 22.36 21.94
N GLN A 14 29.24 21.38 22.83
CA GLN A 14 29.33 19.96 22.56
C GLN A 14 28.35 19.58 21.45
N HIS A 15 28.85 18.99 20.37
CA HIS A 15 28.02 18.39 19.33
C HIS A 15 27.78 16.92 19.69
N GLU A 16 26.97 16.67 20.73
CA GLU A 16 26.46 15.34 21.02
C GLU A 16 25.18 15.13 20.20
N LYS A 17 25.31 14.34 19.13
CA LYS A 17 24.15 13.83 18.37
C LYS A 17 23.38 12.87 19.29
N PRO A 18 22.05 13.00 19.44
CA PRO A 18 21.28 12.05 20.24
C PRO A 18 21.37 10.64 19.62
N PRO A 19 21.75 9.60 20.39
CA PRO A 19 21.76 8.24 19.91
C PRO A 19 20.38 7.63 20.14
N ASN A 20 19.44 7.82 19.22
CA ASN A 20 18.35 6.87 19.00
C ASN A 20 17.55 7.16 17.71
N SER A 21 18.22 7.14 16.56
CA SER A 21 17.53 6.61 15.39
C SER A 21 17.46 5.11 15.58
N ARG A 22 16.45 4.63 16.33
CA ARG A 22 15.97 3.27 16.15
C ARG A 22 15.51 3.20 14.71
N THR A 23 16.43 2.84 13.81
CA THR A 23 16.13 2.44 12.45
C THR A 23 15.23 1.23 12.59
N ASN A 24 13.93 1.46 12.66
CA ASN A 24 12.95 0.41 12.66
C ASN A 24 13.13 -0.27 11.30
N PRO A 25 13.67 -1.50 11.21
CA PRO A 25 13.91 -2.16 9.94
C PRO A 25 12.60 -2.77 9.45
N HIS A 26 11.50 -2.03 9.58
CA HIS A 26 10.18 -2.46 9.16
C HIS A 26 10.12 -2.37 7.63
N ARG A 27 10.71 -3.41 7.03
CA ARG A 27 10.38 -3.99 5.73
C ARG A 27 10.32 -2.96 4.60
N ARG A 28 11.50 -2.71 4.00
CA ARG A 28 11.62 -2.31 2.59
C ARG A 28 10.49 -2.97 1.81
N GLY A 29 9.61 -2.14 1.24
CA GLY A 29 8.29 -2.54 0.77
C GLY A 29 8.32 -3.87 0.05
N GLN A 30 7.67 -4.88 0.65
CA GLN A 30 7.36 -6.09 -0.10
C GLN A 30 6.65 -5.66 -1.39
N SER A 31 7.10 -6.19 -2.52
CA SER A 31 6.51 -5.95 -3.84
C SER A 31 5.10 -6.57 -3.89
N VAL A 32 4.17 -5.99 -3.16
CA VAL A 32 2.76 -6.38 -3.16
C VAL A 32 2.10 -5.71 -4.35
N HIS A 33 1.37 -6.47 -5.17
CA HIS A 33 0.57 -5.88 -6.25
C HIS A 33 -0.76 -5.37 -5.69
N LEU A 34 -1.36 -4.38 -6.36
CA LEU A 34 -2.64 -3.82 -5.90
C LEU A 34 -3.76 -4.87 -5.90
N TRP A 35 -3.77 -5.77 -6.88
CA TRP A 35 -4.79 -6.82 -6.95
C TRP A 35 -4.69 -7.84 -5.80
N GLU A 36 -3.47 -8.16 -5.36
CA GLU A 36 -3.22 -9.02 -4.19
C GLU A 36 -3.68 -8.32 -2.91
N PHE A 37 -3.38 -7.02 -2.80
CA PHE A 37 -3.84 -6.22 -1.68
C PHE A 37 -5.37 -6.14 -1.59
N VAL A 38 -6.06 -5.98 -2.73
CA VAL A 38 -7.53 -6.05 -2.80
C VAL A 38 -8.05 -7.41 -2.32
N ARG A 39 -7.46 -8.50 -2.81
CA ARG A 39 -7.83 -9.87 -2.39
C ARG A 39 -7.67 -10.02 -0.89
N ASP A 40 -6.51 -9.65 -0.35
CA ASP A 40 -6.19 -9.85 1.06
C ASP A 40 -7.13 -9.05 1.97
N LEU A 41 -7.51 -7.83 1.58
CA LEU A 41 -8.55 -7.07 2.28
C LEU A 41 -9.92 -7.77 2.25
N LEU A 42 -10.32 -8.29 1.10
CA LEU A 42 -11.60 -8.99 0.94
C LEU A 42 -11.66 -10.33 1.70
N LEU A 43 -10.52 -10.97 1.93
CA LEU A 43 -10.41 -12.22 2.69
C LEU A 43 -10.22 -12.01 4.20
N ASN A 44 -9.86 -10.81 4.64
CA ASN A 44 -9.65 -10.48 6.05
C ASN A 44 -10.63 -9.37 6.50
N PRO A 45 -11.89 -9.70 6.84
CA PRO A 45 -12.92 -8.72 7.19
C PRO A 45 -12.53 -7.78 8.36
N THR A 46 -11.72 -8.27 9.30
CA THR A 46 -11.22 -7.50 10.45
C THR A 46 -10.33 -6.34 10.03
N GLU A 47 -9.52 -6.50 8.98
CA GLU A 47 -8.65 -5.45 8.43
C GLU A 47 -9.38 -4.57 7.41
N ASN A 48 -10.48 -5.06 6.84
CA ASN A 48 -11.18 -4.43 5.73
C ASN A 48 -11.95 -3.15 6.13
N SER A 49 -12.42 -2.99 7.37
CA SER A 49 -13.16 -1.79 7.84
C SER A 49 -14.26 -1.30 6.86
N GLU A 50 -14.91 -2.24 6.17
CA GLU A 50 -15.86 -2.03 5.08
C GLU A 50 -15.35 -1.16 3.91
N ILE A 51 -14.07 -1.26 3.58
CA ILE A 51 -13.48 -0.56 2.43
C ILE A 51 -13.91 -1.23 1.13
N LEU A 52 -13.88 -2.56 1.10
CA LEU A 52 -14.27 -3.41 -0.02
C LEU A 52 -15.34 -4.41 0.43
N ARG A 53 -16.21 -4.83 -0.48
CA ARG A 53 -17.22 -5.86 -0.21
C ARG A 53 -17.37 -6.81 -1.40
N TRP A 54 -17.59 -8.09 -1.13
CA TRP A 54 -18.08 -9.03 -2.14
C TRP A 54 -19.52 -8.68 -2.52
N GLU A 55 -19.74 -8.44 -3.81
CA GLU A 55 -21.10 -8.40 -4.38
C GLU A 55 -21.52 -9.80 -4.80
N ASP A 56 -20.57 -10.59 -5.31
CA ASP A 56 -20.71 -12.03 -5.57
C ASP A 56 -19.38 -12.72 -5.28
N ARG A 57 -19.31 -13.48 -4.18
CA ARG A 57 -18.08 -14.18 -3.76
C ARG A 57 -17.70 -15.30 -4.74
N GLN A 58 -18.69 -16.02 -5.28
CA GLN A 58 -18.42 -17.15 -6.17
C GLN A 58 -17.93 -16.67 -7.54
N ALA A 59 -18.55 -15.62 -8.08
CA ALA A 59 -18.11 -15.01 -9.34
C ALA A 59 -16.89 -14.10 -9.20
N GLY A 60 -16.47 -13.78 -7.97
CA GLY A 60 -15.32 -12.92 -7.69
C GLY A 60 -15.59 -11.43 -7.92
N ILE A 61 -16.86 -11.01 -7.85
CA ILE A 61 -17.28 -9.62 -8.05
C ILE A 61 -17.24 -8.89 -6.70
N PHE A 62 -16.57 -7.74 -6.68
CA PHE A 62 -16.46 -6.90 -5.49
C PHE A 62 -16.73 -5.44 -5.83
N ARG A 63 -17.12 -4.68 -4.80
CA ARG A 63 -17.33 -3.23 -4.86
C ARG A 63 -16.39 -2.50 -3.91
N VAL A 64 -15.90 -1.36 -4.36
CA VAL A 64 -15.26 -0.38 -3.49
C VAL A 64 -16.34 0.46 -2.80
N ILE A 65 -16.41 0.39 -1.47
CA ILE A 65 -17.40 1.10 -0.65
C ILE A 65 -16.85 2.45 -0.19
N LYS A 66 -15.62 2.47 0.37
CA LYS A 66 -14.97 3.67 0.90
C LYS A 66 -13.74 4.03 0.04
N SER A 67 -13.97 4.67 -1.11
CA SER A 67 -12.92 4.96 -2.12
C SER A 67 -11.72 5.73 -1.57
N ASN A 68 -11.96 6.76 -0.74
CA ASN A 68 -10.89 7.58 -0.15
C ASN A 68 -10.06 6.77 0.85
N ALA A 69 -10.72 6.02 1.74
CA ALA A 69 -10.04 5.15 2.71
C ALA A 69 -9.22 4.06 2.00
N PHE A 70 -9.75 3.48 0.91
CA PHE A 70 -9.02 2.50 0.11
C PHE A 70 -7.72 3.08 -0.46
N ALA A 71 -7.80 4.27 -1.06
CA ALA A 71 -6.65 4.94 -1.63
C ALA A 71 -5.60 5.30 -0.56
N GLN A 72 -6.04 5.80 0.60
CA GLN A 72 -5.15 6.10 1.72
C GLN A 72 -4.46 4.85 2.26
N LEU A 73 -5.20 3.75 2.42
CA LEU A 73 -4.63 2.50 2.93
C LEU A 73 -3.60 1.91 1.97
N TRP A 74 -3.88 1.94 0.66
CA TRP A 74 -2.91 1.57 -0.37
C TRP A 74 -1.71 2.52 -0.42
N GLY A 75 -1.94 3.83 -0.31
CA GLY A 75 -0.90 4.85 -0.22
C GLY A 75 0.06 4.58 0.93
N SER A 76 -0.47 4.32 2.13
CA SER A 76 0.31 3.91 3.30
C SER A 76 1.12 2.63 3.04
N LYS A 77 0.50 1.60 2.45
CA LYS A 77 1.19 0.34 2.11
C LYS A 77 2.38 0.54 1.16
N LYS A 78 2.29 1.52 0.25
CA LYS A 78 3.32 1.87 -0.74
C LYS A 78 4.20 3.06 -0.36
N ASN A 79 4.01 3.63 0.83
CA ASN A 79 4.63 4.90 1.25
C ASN A 79 4.45 6.03 0.20
N ASN A 80 3.26 6.13 -0.39
CA ASN A 80 2.89 7.15 -1.37
C ASN A 80 1.76 8.02 -0.83
N LYS A 81 2.12 9.22 -0.35
CA LYS A 81 1.18 10.20 0.23
C LYS A 81 0.25 10.83 -0.81
N GLU A 82 0.64 10.82 -2.08
CA GLU A 82 -0.12 11.40 -3.20
C GLU A 82 -1.13 10.41 -3.83
N MET A 83 -1.34 9.25 -3.20
CA MET A 83 -2.29 8.25 -3.68
C MET A 83 -3.73 8.74 -3.47
N ASN A 84 -4.53 8.69 -4.54
CA ASN A 84 -5.97 8.96 -4.51
C ASN A 84 -6.71 7.88 -5.32
N TYR A 85 -8.05 7.90 -5.26
CA TYR A 85 -8.84 6.85 -5.88
C TYR A 85 -8.79 6.94 -7.42
N GLU A 86 -8.59 8.11 -8.00
CA GLU A 86 -8.47 8.31 -9.44
C GLU A 86 -7.24 7.55 -9.98
N LYS A 87 -6.08 7.72 -9.32
CA LYS A 87 -4.83 7.01 -9.64
C LYS A 87 -4.94 5.52 -9.35
N LEU A 88 -5.49 5.15 -8.19
CA LEU A 88 -5.68 3.75 -7.81
C LEU A 88 -6.59 3.02 -8.81
N SER A 89 -7.74 3.61 -9.13
CA SER A 89 -8.69 3.03 -10.07
C SER A 89 -8.11 2.94 -11.48
N ARG A 90 -7.20 3.85 -11.87
CA ARG A 90 -6.44 3.73 -13.12
C ARG A 90 -5.58 2.46 -13.14
N ALA A 91 -4.89 2.17 -12.03
CA ALA A 91 -4.11 0.94 -11.87
C ALA A 91 -5.00 -0.32 -11.90
N LEU A 92 -6.16 -0.30 -11.24
CA LEU A 92 -7.13 -1.40 -11.33
C LEU A 92 -7.57 -1.65 -12.77
N ARG A 93 -7.91 -0.61 -13.53
CA ARG A 93 -8.32 -0.74 -14.94
C ARG A 93 -7.20 -1.24 -15.84
N HIS A 94 -5.93 -0.99 -15.50
CA HIS A 94 -4.82 -1.57 -16.27
C HIS A 94 -4.78 -3.11 -16.18
N TYR A 95 -5.32 -3.69 -15.12
CA TYR A 95 -5.39 -5.15 -14.99
C TYR A 95 -6.34 -5.82 -16.00
N TYR A 96 -7.25 -5.08 -16.62
CA TYR A 96 -8.16 -5.61 -17.65
C TYR A 96 -7.40 -6.22 -18.83
N LYS A 97 -6.39 -5.52 -19.34
CA LYS A 97 -5.57 -6.04 -20.46
C LYS A 97 -4.79 -7.29 -20.07
N SER A 98 -4.37 -7.39 -18.81
CA SER A 98 -3.61 -8.55 -18.32
C SER A 98 -4.47 -9.76 -18.02
N GLY A 99 -5.79 -9.60 -17.81
CA GLY A 99 -6.70 -10.66 -17.37
C GLY A 99 -6.67 -10.92 -15.85
N ILE A 100 -6.04 -10.03 -15.07
CA ILE A 100 -6.03 -10.10 -13.60
C ILE A 100 -7.36 -9.62 -13.03
N LEU A 101 -7.95 -8.59 -13.64
CA LEU A 101 -9.31 -8.15 -13.36
C LEU A 101 -10.11 -8.16 -14.67
N GLU A 102 -11.42 -8.31 -14.55
CA GLU A 102 -12.38 -8.21 -15.64
C GLU A 102 -13.28 -6.98 -15.42
N ARG A 103 -13.70 -6.36 -16.52
CA ARG A 103 -14.69 -5.29 -16.48
C ARG A 103 -16.07 -5.91 -16.21
N VAL A 104 -16.79 -5.32 -15.27
CA VAL A 104 -18.22 -5.57 -15.03
C VAL A 104 -18.97 -4.25 -15.09
N ASP A 105 -20.28 -4.33 -15.32
CA ASP A 105 -21.14 -3.17 -15.24
C ASP A 105 -21.41 -2.78 -13.77
N GLY A 106 -21.62 -1.50 -13.54
CA GLY A 106 -21.87 -0.95 -12.21
C GLY A 106 -20.73 -0.08 -11.67
N ARG A 107 -21.11 0.95 -10.92
CA ARG A 107 -20.18 1.94 -10.37
C ARG A 107 -19.33 1.31 -9.25
N LEU A 108 -18.01 1.52 -9.31
CA LEU A 108 -17.04 1.01 -8.34
C LEU A 108 -16.98 -0.52 -8.21
N MET A 109 -17.50 -1.24 -9.20
CA MET A 109 -17.48 -2.70 -9.24
C MET A 109 -16.35 -3.21 -10.13
N TYR A 110 -15.75 -4.32 -9.70
CA TYR A 110 -14.66 -4.99 -10.38
C TYR A 110 -14.83 -6.50 -10.16
N LYS A 111 -14.25 -7.31 -11.05
CA LYS A 111 -14.27 -8.75 -10.93
C LYS A 111 -12.86 -9.30 -11.04
N PHE A 112 -12.50 -10.26 -10.20
CA PHE A 112 -11.25 -11.00 -10.39
C PHE A 112 -11.31 -11.85 -11.66
N GLY A 113 -10.29 -11.72 -12.51
CA GLY A 113 -10.19 -12.48 -13.74
C GLY A 113 -9.45 -13.80 -13.56
N GLU A 114 -9.38 -14.58 -14.64
CA GLU A 114 -8.78 -15.92 -14.65
C GLU A 114 -7.31 -15.97 -14.20
N LYS A 115 -6.55 -14.88 -14.38
CA LYS A 115 -5.13 -14.83 -13.99
C LYS A 115 -4.92 -14.44 -12.53
N ALA A 116 -5.96 -13.99 -11.83
CA ALA A 116 -5.88 -13.72 -10.39
C ALA A 116 -6.09 -15.02 -9.59
N TYR A 117 -5.28 -15.21 -8.55
CA TYR A 117 -5.29 -16.42 -7.73
C TYR A 117 -5.53 -16.14 -6.25
N GLY A 118 -5.93 -17.18 -5.51
CA GLY A 118 -6.12 -17.16 -4.06
C GLY A 118 -7.39 -16.46 -3.57
N TRP A 119 -8.24 -15.94 -4.47
CA TRP A 119 -9.52 -15.31 -4.08
C TRP A 119 -10.68 -16.31 -4.03
N LYS A 120 -10.59 -17.40 -4.80
CA LYS A 120 -11.56 -18.49 -4.82
C LYS A 120 -11.44 -19.31 -3.53
N GLU A 121 -12.58 -19.80 -3.04
CA GLU A 121 -12.58 -20.83 -2.00
C GLU A 121 -12.04 -22.11 -2.62
N THR A 122 -10.88 -22.57 -2.14
CA THR A 122 -10.42 -23.92 -2.44
C THR A 122 -11.20 -24.84 -1.52
N TRP A 123 -12.24 -25.49 -2.05
CA TRP A 123 -12.77 -26.68 -1.40
C TRP A 123 -11.68 -27.74 -1.47
N SER A 124 -11.03 -28.01 -0.34
CA SER A 124 -10.24 -29.23 -0.19
C SER A 124 -11.23 -30.39 -0.27
N LEU A 125 -11.14 -31.19 -1.32
CA LEU A 125 -11.70 -32.54 -1.34
C LEU A 125 -10.99 -33.41 -0.30
#